data_AF-A0A8C7MIA8-F1
#
_entry.id   AF-A0A8C7MIA8-F1
#
_cell.length_a   1.000
_cell.length_b   1.000
_cell.length_c   1.000
_cell.angle_alpha   90.00
_cell.angle_beta   90.00
_cell.angle_gamma   90.00
#
_symmetry.space_group_name_H-M   'P 1'
#
loop_
_entity.id
_entity.type
_entity.pdbx_description
1 polymer ?
#
loop_
_entity_poly.entity_id
_entity_poly.type
_entity_poly.pdbx_seq_one_letter_code
_entity_poly.pdbx_strand_id
1 'polypeptide(L)'
;MMSGKYFKAHEVSCCIKYFIFGFNIIFWLLGVAFLGIGLWAWSEKFSVFLGIIFFLELTAGVLAFVFKDWIKDQLNFFINNNIRAYRDDIDLQNLIDFTQEYWECCGAFGADDWNLNIYFNCTDSNPSREKCGVPFSCCTKDPAEDVINTQCGYDIRAKADSEQMTFIYIKGCVPQFEKWLQDNLTVVAGIFIGIALLQVGNTCLIHKPQIHRSMNPSFTCVCFQCIFGFKAKAWDLRSCSIVISILDILHIDIAHCICITYNCLMSLAQLFVFTIIQNIRDGNQSKSCVMEHLTYSDHFQ
;
A
#
# COMPACT_ATOMS: atom_id res chain seq x y z
N MET A 1 45.58 -33.85 -61.98
CA MET A 1 44.99 -33.11 -60.85
C MET A 1 43.56 -32.75 -61.21
N MET A 2 42.66 -33.03 -60.26
CA MET A 2 41.19 -32.98 -60.21
C MET A 2 40.44 -32.24 -61.34
N SER A 3 39.61 -33.00 -62.05
CA SER A 3 38.47 -32.49 -62.84
C SER A 3 37.41 -31.97 -61.87
N GLY A 4 37.30 -30.64 -61.78
CA GLY A 4 36.23 -29.96 -61.05
C GLY A 4 34.93 -30.06 -61.84
N LYS A 5 34.02 -30.92 -61.38
CA LYS A 5 32.63 -30.93 -61.88
C LYS A 5 31.99 -29.61 -61.47
N TYR A 6 31.85 -28.69 -62.41
CA TYR A 6 31.00 -27.50 -62.27
C TYR A 6 29.56 -27.97 -62.06
N PHE A 7 29.10 -27.96 -60.81
CA PHE A 7 27.68 -28.07 -60.48
C PHE A 7 26.96 -26.91 -61.16
N LYS A 8 26.20 -27.18 -62.23
CA LYS A 8 25.24 -26.20 -62.77
C LYS A 8 24.23 -25.93 -61.66
N ALA A 9 24.36 -24.80 -60.99
CA ALA A 9 23.33 -24.30 -60.09
C ALA A 9 22.03 -24.22 -60.91
N HIS A 10 21.04 -25.02 -60.54
CA HIS A 10 19.74 -25.03 -61.20
C HIS A 10 19.17 -23.61 -61.08
N GLU A 11 18.98 -22.91 -62.21
CA GLU A 11 18.37 -21.58 -62.19
C GLU A 11 16.97 -21.73 -61.59
N VAL A 12 16.82 -21.24 -60.36
CA VAL A 12 15.58 -21.34 -59.60
C VAL A 12 14.55 -20.50 -60.33
N SER A 13 13.46 -21.15 -60.77
CA SER A 13 12.38 -20.52 -61.53
C SER A 13 11.92 -19.24 -60.84
N CYS A 14 11.80 -18.15 -61.61
CA CYS A 14 11.45 -16.82 -61.12
C CYS A 14 10.19 -16.85 -60.23
N CYS A 15 9.23 -17.71 -60.60
CA CYS A 15 8.01 -17.95 -59.84
C CYS A 15 8.24 -18.43 -58.40
N ILE A 16 9.26 -19.27 -58.17
CA ILE A 16 9.58 -19.80 -56.82
C ILE A 16 10.15 -18.70 -55.93
N LYS A 17 10.98 -17.79 -56.47
CA LYS A 17 11.52 -16.66 -55.70
C LYS A 17 10.41 -15.70 -55.27
N TYR A 18 9.50 -15.35 -56.18
CA TYR A 18 8.36 -14.49 -55.85
C TYR A 18 7.35 -15.19 -54.93
N PHE A 19 7.18 -16.50 -55.04
CA PHE A 19 6.32 -17.29 -54.15
C PHE A 19 6.84 -17.29 -52.70
N ILE A 20 8.14 -17.54 -52.50
CA ILE A 20 8.76 -17.54 -51.16
C ILE A 20 8.71 -16.12 -50.55
N PHE A 21 8.96 -15.09 -51.35
CA PHE A 21 8.89 -13.70 -50.88
C PHE A 21 7.45 -13.30 -50.50
N GLY A 22 6.47 -13.67 -51.33
CA GLY A 22 5.05 -13.42 -51.07
C GLY A 22 4.55 -14.14 -49.81
N PHE A 23 4.91 -15.41 -49.62
CA PHE A 23 4.58 -16.16 -48.42
C PHE A 23 5.18 -15.50 -47.16
N ASN A 24 6.44 -15.07 -47.20
CA ASN A 24 7.06 -14.36 -46.07
C ASN A 24 6.37 -13.04 -45.73
N ILE A 25 5.92 -12.27 -46.73
CA ILE A 25 5.14 -11.04 -46.49
C ILE A 25 3.79 -11.37 -45.84
N ILE A 26 3.11 -12.42 -46.30
CA ILE A 26 1.82 -12.83 -45.73
C ILE A 26 1.99 -13.24 -44.26
N PHE A 27 3.00 -14.04 -43.94
CA PHE A 27 3.30 -14.41 -42.55
C PHE A 27 3.63 -13.21 -41.67
N TRP A 28 4.38 -12.25 -42.21
CA TRP A 28 4.71 -11.02 -41.49
C TRP A 28 3.47 -10.16 -41.21
N LEU A 29 2.58 -9.98 -42.19
CA LEU A 29 1.33 -9.24 -42.02
C LEU A 29 0.37 -9.91 -41.03
N LEU A 30 0.26 -11.24 -41.09
CA LEU A 30 -0.51 -12.02 -40.12
C LEU A 30 0.08 -11.85 -38.71
N GLY A 31 1.41 -11.90 -38.57
CA GLY A 31 2.09 -11.67 -37.29
C GLY A 31 1.79 -10.29 -36.70
N VAL A 32 1.88 -9.22 -37.50
CA VAL A 32 1.54 -7.85 -37.06
C VAL A 32 0.05 -7.75 -36.67
N ALA A 33 -0.84 -8.38 -37.43
CA ALA A 33 -2.28 -8.39 -37.12
C ALA A 33 -2.55 -9.11 -35.78
N PHE A 34 -1.95 -10.28 -35.55
CA PHE A 34 -2.08 -11.01 -34.28
C PHE A 34 -1.50 -10.22 -33.10
N LEU A 35 -0.36 -9.56 -33.27
CA LEU A 35 0.21 -8.69 -32.24
C LEU A 35 -0.70 -7.48 -31.95
N GLY A 36 -1.27 -6.85 -32.98
CA GLY A 36 -2.21 -5.75 -32.82
C GLY A 36 -3.48 -6.16 -32.08
N ILE A 37 -4.07 -7.31 -32.43
CA ILE A 37 -5.24 -7.87 -31.75
C ILE A 37 -4.89 -8.25 -30.30
N GLY A 38 -3.71 -8.83 -30.07
CA GLY A 38 -3.23 -9.19 -28.74
C GLY A 38 -3.05 -7.96 -27.83
N LEU A 39 -2.40 -6.91 -28.34
CA LEU A 39 -2.22 -5.65 -27.62
C LEU A 39 -3.55 -4.94 -27.34
N TRP A 40 -4.48 -4.95 -28.30
CA TRP A 40 -5.81 -4.36 -28.14
C TRP A 40 -6.68 -5.12 -27.12
N ALA A 41 -6.68 -6.46 -27.18
CA ALA A 41 -7.40 -7.27 -26.19
C ALA A 41 -6.78 -7.16 -24.80
N TRP A 42 -5.45 -7.02 -24.71
CA TRP A 42 -4.74 -6.82 -23.45
C TRP A 42 -5.12 -5.48 -22.81
N SER A 43 -5.19 -4.38 -23.55
CA SER A 43 -5.50 -3.06 -22.99
C SER A 43 -6.89 -2.97 -22.37
N GLU A 44 -7.91 -3.54 -23.02
CA GLU A 44 -9.30 -3.50 -22.55
C GLU A 44 -9.50 -4.26 -21.24
N LYS A 45 -8.91 -5.47 -21.13
CA LYS A 45 -9.04 -6.29 -19.91
C LYS A 45 -8.17 -5.77 -18.78
N PHE A 46 -6.96 -5.31 -19.09
CA PHE A 46 -6.03 -4.80 -18.09
C PHE A 46 -6.55 -3.55 -17.38
N SER A 47 -7.25 -2.66 -18.10
CA SER A 47 -7.84 -1.45 -17.49
C SER A 47 -8.91 -1.78 -16.45
N VAL A 48 -9.72 -2.83 -16.66
CA VAL A 48 -10.74 -3.25 -15.68
C VAL A 48 -10.09 -3.85 -14.43
N PHE A 49 -9.06 -4.68 -14.60
CA PHE A 49 -8.31 -5.23 -13.47
C PHE A 49 -7.62 -4.15 -12.63
N LEU A 50 -7.00 -3.15 -13.28
CA LEU A 50 -6.39 -2.02 -12.58
C LEU A 50 -7.43 -1.19 -11.80
N GLY A 51 -8.62 -0.97 -12.36
CA GLY A 51 -9.71 -0.29 -11.66
C GLY A 51 -10.15 -1.05 -10.40
N ILE A 52 -10.27 -2.38 -10.47
CA ILE A 52 -10.60 -3.21 -9.30
C ILE A 52 -9.51 -3.09 -8.22
N ILE A 53 -8.24 -3.18 -8.60
CA ILE A 53 -7.11 -3.05 -7.67
C ILE A 53 -7.13 -1.68 -6.97
N PHE A 54 -7.39 -0.60 -7.70
CA PHE A 54 -7.48 0.74 -7.13
C PHE A 54 -8.56 0.86 -6.05
N PHE A 55 -9.76 0.31 -6.30
CA PHE A 55 -10.83 0.30 -5.30
C PHE A 55 -10.51 -0.58 -4.09
N LEU A 56 -9.82 -1.71 -4.29
CA LEU A 56 -9.35 -2.56 -3.19
C LEU A 56 -8.30 -1.84 -2.35
N GLU A 57 -7.36 -1.11 -2.96
CA GLU A 57 -6.33 -0.33 -2.28
C GLU A 57 -6.94 0.81 -1.45
N LEU A 58 -7.89 1.55 -2.02
CA LEU A 58 -8.65 2.57 -1.28
C LEU A 58 -9.41 1.99 -0.10
N THR A 59 -10.12 0.88 -0.33
CA THR A 59 -10.91 0.22 0.72
C THR A 59 -10.00 -0.30 1.82
N ALA A 60 -8.88 -0.94 1.47
CA ALA A 60 -7.89 -1.42 2.42
C ALA A 60 -7.28 -0.28 3.24
N GLY A 61 -6.94 0.85 2.60
CA GLY A 61 -6.41 2.04 3.29
C GLY A 61 -7.39 2.63 4.29
N VAL A 62 -8.68 2.74 3.93
CA VAL A 62 -9.73 3.20 4.84
C VAL A 62 -9.94 2.23 6.00
N LEU A 63 -10.01 0.92 5.71
CA LEU A 63 -10.17 -0.11 6.75
C LEU A 63 -8.98 -0.12 7.71
N ALA A 64 -7.74 -0.01 7.21
CA ALA A 64 -6.55 0.03 8.06
C ALA A 64 -6.54 1.23 9.01
N PHE A 65 -7.03 2.38 8.55
CA PHE A 65 -7.15 3.58 9.40
C PHE A 65 -8.26 3.44 10.45
N VAL A 66 -9.43 2.93 10.06
CA VAL A 66 -10.59 2.75 10.95
C VAL A 66 -10.34 1.68 12.00
N PHE A 67 -9.69 0.57 11.62
CA PHE A 67 -9.45 -0.59 12.49
C PHE A 67 -8.03 -0.64 13.04
N LYS A 68 -7.34 0.50 13.17
CA LYS A 68 -5.95 0.57 13.67
C LYS A 68 -5.76 -0.12 15.03
N ASP A 69 -6.73 0.04 15.94
CA ASP A 69 -6.64 -0.49 17.29
C ASP A 69 -6.84 -2.02 17.29
N TRP A 70 -7.77 -2.50 16.46
CA TRP A 70 -7.94 -3.94 16.24
C TRP A 70 -6.71 -4.58 15.59
N ILE A 71 -6.08 -3.90 14.62
CA ILE A 71 -4.82 -4.36 14.00
C ILE A 71 -3.71 -4.48 15.07
N LYS A 72 -3.62 -3.50 15.98
CA LYS A 72 -2.67 -3.52 17.10
C LYS A 72 -2.88 -4.74 18.00
N ASP A 73 -4.13 -5.04 18.33
CA ASP A 73 -4.48 -6.21 19.14
C ASP A 73 -4.16 -7.53 18.42
N GLN A 74 -4.43 -7.60 17.12
CA GLN A 74 -4.06 -8.77 16.30
C GLN A 74 -2.55 -8.96 16.22
N LEU A 75 -1.78 -7.87 16.05
CA LEU A 75 -0.33 -7.92 16.02
C LEU A 75 0.23 -8.41 17.37
N ASN A 76 -0.31 -7.92 18.48
CA ASN A 76 0.06 -8.39 19.81
C ASN A 76 -0.24 -9.88 20.00
N PHE A 77 -1.44 -10.33 19.60
CA PHE A 77 -1.81 -11.74 19.67
C PHE A 77 -0.88 -12.61 18.81
N PHE A 78 -0.59 -12.19 17.59
CA PHE A 78 0.31 -12.88 16.68
C PHE A 78 1.71 -13.02 17.27
N ILE A 79 2.32 -11.91 17.71
CA ILE A 79 3.68 -11.94 18.28
C ILE A 79 3.72 -12.80 19.55
N ASN A 80 2.75 -12.66 20.46
CA ASN A 80 2.73 -13.46 21.69
C ASN A 80 2.53 -14.96 21.44
N ASN A 81 1.68 -15.33 20.48
CA ASN A 81 1.52 -16.73 20.10
C ASN A 81 2.84 -17.29 19.55
N ASN A 82 3.56 -16.46 18.80
CA ASN A 82 4.84 -16.84 18.23
C ASN A 82 5.97 -16.90 19.27
N ILE A 83 5.98 -16.01 20.27
CA ILE A 83 6.91 -16.08 21.41
C ILE A 83 6.73 -17.40 22.17
N ARG A 84 5.49 -17.87 22.36
CA ARG A 84 5.24 -19.17 23.00
C ARG A 84 5.92 -20.32 22.25
N ALA A 85 5.85 -20.32 20.93
CA ALA A 85 6.41 -21.35 20.05
C ALA A 85 7.82 -21.02 19.52
N TYR A 86 8.52 -20.04 20.10
CA TYR A 86 9.77 -19.50 19.55
C TYR A 86 10.89 -20.54 19.34
N ARG A 87 10.95 -21.60 20.16
CA ARG A 87 11.94 -22.69 20.02
C ARG A 87 11.43 -23.89 19.23
N ASP A 88 10.16 -23.89 18.85
CA ASP A 88 9.51 -25.05 18.20
C ASP A 88 9.66 -24.99 16.67
N ASP A 89 9.77 -23.78 16.09
CA ASP A 89 9.84 -23.55 14.65
C ASP A 89 10.95 -22.54 14.30
N ILE A 90 11.90 -22.97 13.45
CA ILE A 90 13.06 -22.18 13.05
C ILE A 90 12.70 -21.00 12.13
N ASP A 91 11.68 -21.14 11.28
CA ASP A 91 11.27 -20.05 10.39
C ASP A 91 10.63 -18.94 11.20
N LEU A 92 9.84 -19.33 12.20
CA LEU A 92 9.26 -18.38 13.12
C LEU A 92 10.30 -17.71 14.02
N GLN A 93 11.28 -18.48 14.47
CA GLN A 93 12.41 -17.97 15.23
C GLN A 93 13.14 -16.87 14.45
N ASN A 94 13.50 -17.15 13.20
CA ASN A 94 14.18 -16.20 12.30
C ASN A 94 13.35 -14.93 12.07
N LEU A 95 12.03 -15.05 11.95
CA LEU A 95 11.13 -13.90 11.77
C LEU A 95 11.11 -13.00 13.01
N ILE A 96 11.00 -13.59 14.20
CA ILE A 96 11.01 -12.84 15.46
C ILE A 96 12.37 -12.17 15.67
N ASP A 97 13.46 -12.90 15.43
CA ASP A 97 14.82 -12.38 15.58
C ASP A 97 15.07 -11.20 14.62
N PHE A 98 14.70 -11.36 13.34
CA PHE A 98 14.77 -10.28 12.36
C PHE A 98 13.95 -9.05 12.78
N THR A 99 12.73 -9.26 13.28
CA THR A 99 11.84 -8.17 13.69
C THR A 99 12.44 -7.39 14.86
N GLN A 100 12.96 -8.10 15.87
CA GLN A 100 13.56 -7.50 17.07
C GLN A 100 14.84 -6.73 16.75
N GLU A 101 15.70 -7.28 15.88
CA GLU A 101 16.91 -6.61 15.44
C GLU A 101 16.63 -5.40 14.54
N TYR A 102 15.69 -5.53 13.59
CA TYR A 102 15.38 -4.48 12.63
C TYR A 102 14.66 -3.28 13.25
N TRP A 103 13.80 -3.51 14.24
CA TRP A 103 13.07 -2.45 14.93
C TRP A 103 13.66 -2.04 16.28
N GLU A 104 14.75 -2.67 16.72
CA GLU A 104 15.40 -2.39 18.00
C GLU A 104 14.40 -2.48 19.16
N CYS A 105 13.74 -3.63 19.25
CA CYS A 105 12.66 -3.91 20.20
C CYS A 105 12.80 -5.30 20.80
N CYS A 106 12.09 -5.57 21.90
CA CYS A 106 12.04 -6.89 22.53
C CYS A 106 10.62 -7.22 22.98
N GLY A 107 10.14 -8.40 22.58
CA GLY A 107 8.77 -8.84 22.86
C GLY A 107 7.70 -8.08 22.08
N ALA A 108 6.43 -8.28 22.43
CA ALA A 108 5.31 -7.62 21.75
C ALA A 108 5.14 -6.18 22.26
N PHE A 109 4.91 -6.00 23.56
CA PHE A 109 4.81 -4.73 24.26
C PHE A 109 6.02 -4.45 25.17
N GLY A 110 6.77 -5.49 25.54
CA GLY A 110 8.06 -5.33 26.22
C GLY A 110 8.78 -6.64 26.44
N ALA A 111 9.97 -6.56 27.05
CA ALA A 111 10.80 -7.73 27.33
C ALA A 111 10.11 -8.79 28.22
N ASP A 112 9.09 -8.39 29.00
CA ASP A 112 8.39 -9.31 29.89
C ASP A 112 7.48 -10.32 29.20
N ASP A 113 7.10 -10.09 27.94
CA ASP A 113 6.29 -11.01 27.15
C ASP A 113 6.98 -12.37 26.96
N TRP A 114 8.31 -12.41 27.11
CA TRP A 114 9.10 -13.64 27.13
C TRP A 114 8.75 -14.59 28.28
N ASN A 115 8.00 -14.14 29.30
CA ASN A 115 7.42 -15.03 30.29
C ASN A 115 6.40 -16.03 29.71
N LEU A 116 5.85 -15.75 28.52
CA LEU A 116 4.94 -16.67 27.84
C LEU A 116 5.66 -17.91 27.30
N ASN A 117 6.97 -17.82 27.07
CA ASN A 117 7.77 -18.93 26.56
C ASN A 117 8.29 -19.82 27.70
N ILE A 118 8.20 -21.15 27.53
CA ILE A 118 8.60 -22.12 28.56
C ILE A 118 10.08 -22.05 28.96
N TYR A 119 10.97 -21.63 28.04
CA TYR A 119 12.42 -21.56 28.29
C TYR A 119 12.84 -20.26 28.96
N PHE A 120 12.15 -19.15 28.68
CA PHE A 120 12.49 -17.82 29.22
C PHE A 120 11.66 -17.42 30.45
N ASN A 121 10.63 -18.20 30.78
CA ASN A 121 9.76 -17.94 31.92
C ASN A 121 10.54 -17.82 33.24
N CYS A 122 10.29 -16.72 33.96
CA CYS A 122 11.00 -16.32 35.18
C CYS A 122 10.69 -17.14 36.44
N THR A 123 9.82 -18.15 36.39
CA THR A 123 9.44 -18.89 37.61
C THR A 123 10.65 -19.63 38.20
N ASP A 124 10.82 -19.58 39.52
CA ASP A 124 11.95 -20.23 40.21
C ASP A 124 12.07 -21.73 39.95
N SER A 125 10.93 -22.40 39.72
CA SER A 125 10.84 -23.82 39.39
C SER A 125 11.27 -24.17 37.96
N ASN A 126 11.48 -23.17 37.09
CA ASN A 126 11.90 -23.39 35.71
C ASN A 126 13.36 -23.89 35.69
N PRO A 127 13.63 -25.11 35.18
CA PRO A 127 14.99 -25.64 35.10
C PRO A 127 15.81 -25.03 33.95
N SER A 128 15.19 -24.25 33.07
CA SER A 128 15.86 -23.65 31.91
C SER A 128 16.99 -22.71 32.33
N ARG A 129 18.13 -22.81 31.63
CA ARG A 129 19.26 -21.89 31.80
C ARG A 129 18.93 -20.47 31.31
N GLU A 130 18.00 -20.35 30.37
CA GLU A 130 17.56 -19.09 29.75
C GLU A 130 16.42 -18.42 30.54
N LYS A 131 16.06 -18.95 31.72
CA LYS A 131 15.01 -18.36 32.57
C LYS A 131 15.35 -16.91 32.92
N CYS A 132 14.34 -16.06 33.03
CA CYS A 132 14.54 -14.62 33.22
C CYS A 132 15.48 -13.95 32.20
N GLY A 133 15.61 -14.56 31.03
CA GLY A 133 16.34 -13.99 29.92
C GLY A 133 15.44 -13.53 28.78
N VAL A 134 16.10 -13.09 27.73
CA VAL A 134 15.54 -12.77 26.40
C VAL A 134 16.48 -13.36 25.34
N PRO A 135 16.02 -13.61 24.11
CA PRO A 135 16.92 -14.03 23.03
C PRO A 135 17.94 -12.94 22.68
N PHE A 136 19.00 -13.35 22.00
CA PHE A 136 20.10 -12.48 21.61
C PHE A 136 19.66 -11.36 20.65
N SER A 137 18.57 -11.53 19.92
CA SER A 137 17.99 -10.51 19.01
C SER A 137 17.47 -9.28 19.75
N CYS A 138 17.22 -9.38 21.06
CA CYS A 138 16.90 -8.24 21.92
C CYS A 138 18.14 -7.45 22.39
N CYS A 139 19.36 -7.93 22.13
CA CYS A 139 20.60 -7.30 22.62
C CYS A 139 20.89 -5.99 21.90
N THR A 140 21.30 -4.97 22.67
CA THR A 140 21.83 -3.73 22.11
C THR A 140 23.24 -3.96 21.56
N LYS A 141 23.57 -3.35 20.42
CA LYS A 141 24.92 -3.40 19.85
C LYS A 141 25.79 -2.32 20.50
N ASP A 142 26.98 -2.67 20.99
CA ASP A 142 27.93 -1.69 21.55
C ASP A 142 28.65 -0.95 20.39
N PRO A 143 28.63 0.39 20.32
CA PRO A 143 29.33 1.12 19.27
C PRO A 143 30.87 0.97 19.30
N ALA A 144 31.46 0.50 20.40
CA ALA A 144 32.90 0.25 20.53
C ALA A 144 33.32 -1.17 20.11
N GLU A 145 32.38 -2.11 19.99
CA GLU A 145 32.64 -3.51 19.64
C GLU A 145 31.76 -3.96 18.47
N ASP A 146 32.38 -4.38 17.38
CA ASP A 146 31.67 -4.85 16.15
C ASP A 146 31.02 -6.24 16.32
N VAL A 147 31.12 -6.84 17.52
CA VAL A 147 30.61 -8.18 17.82
C VAL A 147 29.53 -8.08 18.89
N ILE A 148 28.33 -8.53 18.56
CA ILE A 148 27.20 -8.57 19.48
C ILE A 148 27.47 -9.62 20.56
N ASN A 149 27.35 -9.23 21.83
CA ASN A 149 27.40 -10.17 22.94
C ASN A 149 26.14 -11.06 22.93
N THR A 150 26.26 -12.26 22.36
CA THR A 150 25.16 -13.24 22.30
C THR A 150 24.70 -13.74 23.67
N GLN A 151 25.47 -13.46 24.73
CA GLN A 151 25.11 -13.79 26.11
C GLN A 151 24.46 -12.62 26.87
N CYS A 152 24.19 -11.47 26.23
CA CYS A 152 23.63 -10.30 26.93
C CYS A 152 22.26 -10.59 27.57
N GLY A 153 21.49 -11.50 26.96
CA GLY A 153 20.11 -11.77 27.34
C GLY A 153 19.95 -12.68 28.56
N TYR A 154 21.02 -13.29 29.08
CA TYR A 154 20.91 -14.20 30.23
C TYR A 154 20.68 -13.45 31.53
N ASP A 155 19.68 -13.91 32.31
CA ASP A 155 19.34 -13.39 33.64
C ASP A 155 19.06 -11.87 33.69
N ILE A 156 18.95 -11.20 32.53
CA ILE A 156 18.86 -9.74 32.42
C ILE A 156 17.55 -9.22 33.03
N ARG A 157 16.45 -9.97 32.89
CA ARG A 157 15.15 -9.59 33.44
C ARG A 157 15.03 -9.79 34.95
N ALA A 158 16.04 -10.41 35.58
CA ALA A 158 16.15 -10.48 37.04
C ALA A 158 16.84 -9.24 37.64
N LYS A 159 17.46 -8.40 36.80
CA LYS A 159 18.12 -7.16 37.19
C LYS A 159 17.14 -5.98 37.21
N ALA A 160 17.54 -4.87 37.84
CA ALA A 160 16.74 -3.65 37.86
C ALA A 160 16.60 -3.04 36.46
N ASP A 161 15.43 -2.45 36.15
CA ASP A 161 15.10 -1.89 34.82
C ASP A 161 16.17 -0.92 34.27
N SER A 162 16.78 -0.12 35.15
CA SER A 162 17.85 0.81 34.76
C SER A 162 19.09 0.11 34.19
N GLU A 163 19.40 -1.10 34.66
CA GLU A 163 20.50 -1.92 34.14
C GLU A 163 20.06 -2.68 32.89
N GLN A 164 18.78 -3.03 32.75
CA GLN A 164 18.27 -3.69 31.55
C GLN A 164 18.42 -2.79 30.31
N MET A 165 18.11 -1.49 30.46
CA MET A 165 18.16 -0.51 29.36
C MET A 165 19.54 -0.35 28.71
N THR A 166 20.63 -0.76 29.38
CA THR A 166 21.99 -0.67 28.83
C THR A 166 22.40 -1.89 28.02
N PHE A 167 21.71 -3.03 28.16
CA PHE A 167 22.09 -4.28 27.51
C PHE A 167 21.04 -4.81 26.52
N ILE A 168 19.76 -4.44 26.70
CA ILE A 168 18.66 -4.92 25.87
C ILE A 168 17.71 -3.80 25.46
N TYR A 169 17.04 -4.00 24.33
CA TYR A 169 15.92 -3.15 23.91
C TYR A 169 14.70 -3.44 24.79
N ILE A 170 14.35 -2.54 25.70
CA ILE A 170 13.20 -2.76 26.61
C ILE A 170 11.83 -2.49 25.97
N LYS A 171 11.80 -1.78 24.83
CA LYS A 171 10.56 -1.38 24.16
C LYS A 171 9.98 -2.55 23.38
N GLY A 172 8.67 -2.76 23.44
CA GLY A 172 7.99 -3.74 22.60
C GLY A 172 7.99 -3.39 21.11
N CYS A 173 7.91 -4.42 20.28
CA CYS A 173 7.86 -4.26 18.82
C CYS A 173 6.56 -3.63 18.32
N VAL A 174 5.43 -3.86 18.98
CA VAL A 174 4.14 -3.24 18.63
C VAL A 174 4.17 -1.70 18.76
N PRO A 175 4.55 -1.12 19.92
CA PRO A 175 4.63 0.34 20.05
C PRO A 175 5.76 0.94 19.20
N GLN A 176 6.86 0.20 18.99
CA GLN A 176 7.97 0.65 18.15
C GLN A 176 7.57 0.71 16.66
N PHE A 177 6.79 -0.26 16.19
CA PHE A 177 6.19 -0.23 14.86
C PHE A 177 5.24 0.96 14.69
N GLU A 178 4.37 1.18 15.68
CA GLU A 178 3.44 2.31 15.69
C GLU A 178 4.20 3.64 15.57
N LYS A 179 5.28 3.79 16.35
CA LYS A 179 6.16 4.95 16.28
C LYS A 179 6.82 5.08 14.90
N TRP A 180 7.40 4.00 14.36
CA TRP A 180 8.01 4.01 13.04
C TRP A 180 7.01 4.44 11.96
N LEU A 181 5.77 3.93 12.03
CA LEU A 181 4.71 4.27 11.09
C LEU A 181 4.32 5.76 11.19
N GLN A 182 4.24 6.31 12.40
CA GLN A 182 3.97 7.73 12.63
C GLN A 182 5.10 8.61 12.07
N ASP A 183 6.35 8.25 12.33
CA ASP A 183 7.53 8.99 11.89
C ASP A 183 7.70 8.95 10.36
N ASN A 184 7.30 7.86 9.72
CA ASN A 184 7.42 7.64 8.27
C ASN A 184 6.11 7.82 7.49
N LEU A 185 5.05 8.31 8.14
CA LEU A 185 3.71 8.39 7.55
C LEU A 185 3.70 9.15 6.23
N THR A 186 4.49 10.23 6.12
CA THR A 186 4.60 11.02 4.89
C THR A 186 5.20 10.22 3.73
N VAL A 187 6.22 9.40 3.99
CA VAL A 187 6.86 8.56 2.96
C VAL A 187 5.88 7.47 2.53
N VAL A 188 5.25 6.79 3.48
CA VAL A 188 4.25 5.74 3.21
C VAL A 188 3.09 6.31 2.41
N ALA A 189 2.51 7.43 2.85
CA ALA A 189 1.43 8.10 2.12
C ALA A 189 1.86 8.53 0.71
N GLY A 190 3.09 9.03 0.55
CA GLY A 190 3.65 9.38 -0.76
C GLY A 190 3.74 8.18 -1.72
N ILE A 191 4.13 7.00 -1.20
CA ILE A 191 4.16 5.76 -1.99
C ILE A 191 2.75 5.37 -2.45
N PHE A 192 1.76 5.35 -1.53
CA PHE A 192 0.37 5.04 -1.88
C PHE A 192 -0.21 6.03 -2.91
N ILE A 193 0.05 7.33 -2.76
CA ILE A 193 -0.37 8.35 -3.73
C ILE A 193 0.33 8.13 -5.09
N GLY A 194 1.62 7.80 -5.09
CA GLY A 194 2.36 7.50 -6.32
C GLY A 194 1.79 6.30 -7.07
N ILE A 195 1.50 5.21 -6.35
CA ILE A 195 0.87 4.00 -6.90
C ILE A 195 -0.52 4.33 -7.46
N ALA A 196 -1.35 5.06 -6.71
CA ALA A 196 -2.66 5.51 -7.15
C ALA A 196 -2.59 6.35 -8.44
N LEU A 197 -1.66 7.30 -8.53
CA LEU A 197 -1.48 8.14 -9.72
C LEU A 197 -1.04 7.32 -10.94
N LEU A 198 -0.16 6.33 -10.76
CA LEU A 198 0.24 5.42 -11.83
C LEU A 198 -0.94 4.59 -12.33
N GLN A 199 -1.78 4.06 -11.43
CA GLN A 199 -2.97 3.30 -11.80
C GLN A 199 -4.01 4.17 -12.55
N VAL A 200 -4.26 5.39 -12.08
CA VAL A 200 -5.23 6.32 -12.70
C VAL A 200 -4.73 6.83 -14.05
N GLY A 201 -3.44 7.17 -14.17
CA GLY A 201 -2.84 7.65 -15.41
C GLY A 201 -2.96 6.64 -16.55
N ASN A 202 -2.68 5.36 -16.26
CA ASN A 202 -2.79 4.28 -17.25
C ASN A 202 -4.24 4.04 -17.70
N THR A 203 -5.18 4.03 -16.76
CA THR A 203 -6.61 3.84 -17.03
C THR A 203 -7.18 4.99 -17.89
N CYS A 204 -6.76 6.23 -17.62
CA CYS A 204 -7.21 7.42 -18.35
C CYS A 204 -6.64 7.49 -19.78
N LEU A 205 -5.37 7.14 -19.99
CA LEU A 205 -4.73 7.13 -21.31
C LEU A 205 -5.33 6.08 -22.25
N ILE A 206 -5.72 4.90 -21.73
CA ILE A 206 -6.31 3.81 -22.52
C ILE A 206 -7.73 4.15 -22.97
N HIS A 207 -8.52 4.88 -22.17
CA HIS A 207 -9.91 5.24 -22.50
C HIS A 207 -10.06 6.51 -23.36
N LYS A 208 -8.96 7.24 -23.65
CA LYS A 208 -8.96 8.42 -24.52
C LYS A 208 -9.67 8.24 -25.88
N PRO A 209 -9.64 7.08 -26.57
CA PRO A 209 -10.34 6.93 -27.86
C PRO A 209 -11.83 6.54 -27.73
N GLN A 210 -12.34 6.15 -26.55
CA GLN A 210 -13.73 5.68 -26.37
C GLN A 210 -14.67 6.73 -25.77
N ILE A 211 -14.15 7.68 -24.98
CA ILE A 211 -14.98 8.71 -24.32
C ILE A 211 -15.67 9.65 -25.33
N HIS A 212 -15.12 9.81 -26.54
CA HIS A 212 -15.72 10.67 -27.57
C HIS A 212 -17.00 10.10 -28.22
N ARG A 213 -17.39 8.83 -27.96
CA ARG A 213 -18.55 8.20 -28.59
C ARG A 213 -19.67 7.76 -27.64
N SER A 214 -19.48 7.86 -26.32
CA SER A 214 -20.43 7.31 -25.35
C SER A 214 -20.61 8.17 -24.08
N MET A 215 -20.53 9.49 -24.20
CA MET A 215 -21.02 10.36 -23.14
C MET A 215 -22.20 11.16 -23.64
N ASN A 216 -23.40 10.66 -23.32
CA ASN A 216 -24.63 11.39 -23.46
C ASN A 216 -24.51 12.67 -22.59
N PRO A 217 -24.73 13.88 -23.13
CA PRO A 217 -24.53 15.15 -22.39
C PRO A 217 -25.41 15.28 -21.13
N SER A 218 -26.37 14.37 -20.92
CA SER A 218 -27.18 14.29 -19.72
C SER A 218 -26.39 13.89 -18.46
N PHE A 219 -25.34 13.07 -18.55
CA PHE A 219 -24.59 12.61 -17.36
C PHE A 219 -23.67 13.70 -16.78
N THR A 220 -23.12 14.58 -17.63
CA THR A 220 -22.30 15.72 -17.22
C THR A 220 -23.12 16.79 -16.51
N CYS A 221 -24.37 17.01 -16.94
CA CYS A 221 -25.31 17.92 -16.27
C CYS A 221 -25.69 17.46 -14.86
N VAL A 222 -25.87 16.14 -14.64
CA VAL A 222 -26.25 15.61 -13.32
C VAL A 222 -25.17 15.87 -12.27
N CYS A 223 -23.89 15.75 -12.63
CA CYS A 223 -22.78 16.07 -11.70
C CYS A 223 -22.70 17.57 -11.36
N PHE A 224 -22.96 18.47 -12.32
CA PHE A 224 -22.93 19.91 -12.05
C PHE A 224 -24.10 20.37 -11.15
N GLN A 225 -25.23 19.69 -11.23
CA GLN A 225 -26.43 20.00 -10.45
C GLN A 225 -26.31 19.61 -8.96
N CYS A 226 -25.50 18.59 -8.65
CA CYS A 226 -25.21 18.17 -7.27
C CYS A 226 -24.25 19.11 -6.53
N ILE A 227 -23.44 19.91 -7.22
CA ILE A 227 -22.37 20.71 -6.60
C ILE A 227 -22.88 22.09 -6.12
N PHE A 228 -23.87 22.69 -6.78
CA PHE A 228 -24.24 24.10 -6.53
C PHE A 228 -25.59 24.35 -5.84
N GLY A 229 -26.38 23.32 -5.51
CA GLY A 229 -27.57 23.49 -4.67
C GLY A 229 -28.59 24.54 -5.14
N PHE A 230 -28.67 24.84 -6.45
CA PHE A 230 -29.63 25.81 -6.97
C PHE A 230 -30.96 25.14 -7.36
N LYS A 231 -32.06 25.63 -6.77
CA LYS A 231 -33.43 25.35 -7.22
C LYS A 231 -33.59 25.84 -8.66
N ALA A 232 -34.14 24.97 -9.51
CA ALA A 232 -34.30 25.15 -10.94
C ALA A 232 -34.89 26.52 -11.32
N LYS A 233 -34.17 27.25 -12.18
CA LYS A 233 -34.78 28.18 -13.12
C LYS A 233 -34.03 28.10 -14.45
N ALA A 234 -34.79 27.83 -15.49
CA ALA A 234 -34.35 27.35 -16.80
C ALA A 234 -33.22 28.21 -17.39
N TRP A 235 -32.05 27.61 -17.56
CA TRP A 235 -31.07 28.06 -18.53
C TRP A 235 -31.43 27.40 -19.86
N ASP A 236 -31.80 28.22 -20.85
CA ASP A 236 -32.15 27.76 -22.20
C ASP A 236 -30.97 27.03 -22.84
N LEU A 237 -31.23 25.87 -23.46
CA LEU A 237 -30.24 24.94 -24.04
C LEU A 237 -29.28 25.60 -25.05
N ARG A 238 -29.63 26.77 -25.57
CA ARG A 238 -28.81 27.54 -26.52
C ARG A 238 -27.56 28.16 -25.90
N SER A 239 -27.59 28.56 -24.64
CA SER A 239 -26.43 29.21 -24.00
C SER A 239 -25.31 28.21 -23.67
N CYS A 240 -25.65 26.97 -23.35
CA CYS A 240 -24.65 25.90 -23.16
C CYS A 240 -23.91 25.56 -24.46
N SER A 241 -24.60 25.58 -25.61
CA SER A 241 -23.96 25.25 -26.89
C SER A 241 -22.87 26.25 -27.30
N ILE A 242 -23.07 27.55 -27.02
CA ILE A 242 -22.10 28.59 -27.38
C ILE A 242 -20.85 28.52 -26.48
N VAL A 243 -21.04 28.27 -25.18
CA VAL A 243 -19.92 28.12 -24.23
C VAL A 243 -19.11 26.87 -24.54
N ILE A 244 -19.76 25.77 -24.92
CA ILE A 244 -19.10 24.52 -25.35
C ILE A 244 -18.33 24.75 -26.65
N SER A 245 -18.93 25.41 -27.65
CA SER A 245 -18.23 25.73 -28.91
C SER A 245 -17.03 26.66 -28.73
N ILE A 246 -17.07 27.60 -27.79
CA ILE A 246 -15.94 28.50 -27.48
C ILE A 246 -14.81 27.76 -26.75
N LEU A 247 -15.15 26.78 -25.90
CA LEU A 247 -14.18 25.97 -25.18
C LEU A 247 -13.50 24.92 -26.10
N ASP A 248 -14.23 24.37 -27.07
CA ASP A 248 -13.70 23.45 -28.08
C ASP A 248 -12.66 24.12 -29.02
N ILE A 249 -12.78 25.42 -29.28
CA ILE A 249 -11.86 26.18 -30.16
C ILE A 249 -10.50 26.46 -29.50
N LEU A 250 -10.41 26.43 -28.16
CA LEU A 250 -9.19 26.80 -27.41
C LEU A 250 -8.26 25.62 -27.06
N HIS A 251 -8.56 24.39 -27.48
CA HIS A 251 -7.70 23.20 -27.28
C HIS A 251 -7.34 22.89 -25.81
N ILE A 252 -8.29 23.08 -24.89
CA ILE A 252 -8.11 22.84 -23.44
C ILE A 252 -8.76 21.49 -23.02
N ASP A 253 -8.33 20.37 -23.61
CA ASP A 253 -8.88 19.02 -23.28
C ASP A 253 -8.16 18.28 -22.15
N ILE A 254 -6.95 18.72 -21.81
CA ILE A 254 -6.19 18.15 -20.68
C ILE A 254 -6.81 18.61 -19.36
N ALA A 255 -7.34 19.84 -19.31
CA ALA A 255 -7.96 20.37 -18.11
C ALA A 255 -9.27 19.66 -17.74
N HIS A 256 -10.08 19.15 -18.68
CA HIS A 256 -11.35 18.47 -18.35
C HIS A 256 -11.16 17.10 -17.69
N CYS A 257 -10.21 16.30 -18.18
CA CYS A 257 -9.84 15.04 -17.52
C CYS A 257 -9.21 15.28 -16.15
N ILE A 258 -8.29 16.25 -16.06
CA ILE A 258 -7.72 16.71 -14.78
C ILE A 258 -8.82 17.22 -13.87
N CYS A 259 -9.83 17.95 -14.36
CA CYS A 259 -10.92 18.51 -13.56
C CYS A 259 -11.87 17.42 -13.06
N ILE A 260 -12.14 16.35 -13.82
CA ILE A 260 -12.95 15.21 -13.34
C ILE A 260 -12.16 14.40 -12.29
N THR A 261 -10.87 14.14 -12.51
CA THR A 261 -10.03 13.47 -11.51
C THR A 261 -9.82 14.34 -10.28
N TYR A 262 -9.49 15.62 -10.43
CA TYR A 262 -9.38 16.56 -9.31
C TYR A 262 -10.71 16.77 -8.60
N ASN A 263 -11.86 16.85 -9.27
CA ASN A 263 -13.15 17.03 -8.60
C ASN A 263 -13.61 15.74 -7.90
N CYS A 264 -13.28 14.56 -8.42
CA CYS A 264 -13.53 13.28 -7.74
C CYS A 264 -12.59 13.10 -6.54
N LEU A 265 -11.30 13.39 -6.72
CA LEU A 265 -10.29 13.39 -5.66
C LEU A 265 -10.58 14.45 -4.60
N MET A 266 -11.10 15.62 -4.98
CA MET A 266 -11.46 16.71 -4.07
C MET A 266 -12.79 16.45 -3.37
N SER A 267 -13.74 15.77 -4.00
CA SER A 267 -14.97 15.30 -3.33
C SER A 267 -14.66 14.19 -2.33
N LEU A 268 -13.77 13.26 -2.66
CA LEU A 268 -13.29 12.22 -1.75
C LEU A 268 -12.38 12.79 -0.65
N ALA A 269 -11.52 13.76 -0.96
CA ALA A 269 -10.72 14.50 0.03
C ALA A 269 -11.60 15.37 0.92
N GLN A 270 -12.69 15.96 0.42
CA GLN A 270 -13.67 16.66 1.25
C GLN A 270 -14.45 15.68 2.13
N LEU A 271 -14.83 14.50 1.65
CA LEU A 271 -15.41 13.43 2.48
C LEU A 271 -14.41 12.93 3.54
N PHE A 272 -13.13 12.80 3.19
CA PHE A 272 -12.05 12.41 4.08
C PHE A 272 -11.77 13.49 5.13
N VAL A 273 -11.68 14.76 4.74
CA VAL A 273 -11.56 15.91 5.64
C VAL A 273 -12.81 16.07 6.49
N PHE A 274 -14.01 15.85 5.96
CA PHE A 274 -15.26 15.90 6.75
C PHE A 274 -15.33 14.74 7.75
N THR A 275 -14.88 13.55 7.38
CA THR A 275 -14.76 12.37 8.26
C THR A 275 -13.67 12.58 9.32
N ILE A 276 -12.54 13.19 8.96
CA ILE A 276 -11.49 13.58 9.91
C ILE A 276 -11.99 14.69 10.83
N ILE A 277 -12.71 15.71 10.34
CA ILE A 277 -13.30 16.77 11.16
C ILE A 277 -14.39 16.20 12.08
N GLN A 278 -15.19 15.24 11.63
CA GLN A 278 -16.16 14.53 12.47
C GLN A 278 -15.44 13.69 13.54
N ASN A 279 -14.44 12.90 13.19
CA ASN A 279 -13.65 12.12 14.16
C ASN A 279 -12.81 12.98 15.11
N ILE A 280 -12.29 14.14 14.68
CA ILE A 280 -11.63 15.12 15.56
C ILE A 280 -12.67 15.78 16.46
N ARG A 281 -13.86 16.10 15.97
CA ARG A 281 -14.97 16.64 16.76
C ARG A 281 -15.48 15.63 17.80
N ASP A 282 -15.58 14.36 17.44
CA ASP A 282 -15.99 13.27 18.34
C ASP A 282 -14.86 12.90 19.33
N GLY A 283 -13.60 12.98 18.90
CA GLY A 283 -12.43 12.88 19.76
C GLY A 283 -12.27 14.07 20.72
N ASN A 284 -12.65 15.29 20.30
CA ASN A 284 -12.70 16.48 21.18
C ASN A 284 -13.92 16.47 22.09
N GLN A 285 -15.07 15.91 21.68
CA GLN A 285 -16.21 15.70 22.58
C GLN A 285 -15.90 14.60 23.60
N SER A 286 -15.18 13.54 23.23
CA SER A 286 -14.68 12.55 24.19
C SER A 286 -13.71 13.18 25.19
N LYS A 287 -12.78 14.05 24.76
CA LYS A 287 -11.86 14.77 25.67
C LYS A 287 -12.53 15.90 26.46
N SER A 288 -13.57 16.55 25.93
CA SER A 288 -14.35 17.60 26.61
C SER A 288 -15.33 17.01 27.63
N CYS A 289 -15.97 15.88 27.34
CA CYS A 289 -16.77 15.12 28.31
C CYS A 289 -15.92 14.54 29.44
N VAL A 290 -14.66 14.19 29.19
CA VAL A 290 -13.72 13.73 30.23
C VAL A 290 -13.22 14.89 31.10
N MET A 291 -13.08 16.12 30.56
CA MET A 291 -12.75 17.29 31.38
C MET A 291 -13.94 17.85 32.19
N GLU A 292 -15.17 17.82 31.66
CA GLU A 292 -16.37 18.25 32.41
C GLU A 292 -16.70 17.33 33.60
N HIS A 293 -16.37 16.04 33.50
CA HIS A 293 -16.53 15.09 34.60
C HIS A 293 -15.48 15.23 35.71
N LEU A 294 -14.34 15.90 35.47
CA LEU A 294 -13.31 16.14 36.48
C LEU A 294 -13.52 17.44 37.27
N THR A 295 -14.38 18.35 36.82
CA THR A 295 -14.72 19.59 37.55
C THR A 295 -15.94 19.49 38.48
N TYR A 296 -16.64 18.35 38.51
CA TYR A 296 -17.83 18.16 39.36
C TYR A 296 -17.55 17.41 40.69
N SER A 297 -16.33 16.90 40.93
CA SER A 297 -16.01 16.16 42.17
C SER A 297 -15.42 16.99 43.33
N ASP A 298 -15.15 18.29 43.16
CA ASP A 298 -14.56 19.12 44.24
C ASP A 298 -15.57 19.95 45.06
N HIS A 299 -16.87 19.63 45.00
CA HIS A 299 -17.89 20.36 45.77
C HIS A 299 -18.77 19.51 46.70
N PHE A 300 -18.35 18.27 47.00
CA PHE A 300 -18.96 17.47 48.06
C PHE A 300 -17.88 16.82 48.93
N GLN A 301 -17.27 17.63 49.77
CA GLN A 301 -16.69 17.21 51.06
C GLN A 301 -16.73 18.37 52.05
#